data_AF-A0A7Y4D877-F1
#
_entry.id   AF-A0A7Y4D877-F1
#
_cell.length_a   1.000
_cell.length_b   1.000
_cell.length_c   1.000
_cell.angle_alpha   90.00
_cell.angle_beta   90.00
_cell.angle_gamma   90.00
#
_symmetry.space_group_name_H-M   'P 1'
#
loop_
_entity.id
_entity.type
_entity.pdbx_description
1 polymer ?
#
loop_
_entity_poly.entity_id
_entity_poly.type
_entity_poly.pdbx_seq_one_letter_code
_entity_poly.pdbx_strand_id
1 'polypeptide(L)'
;MLFVASYAPILIAYIVMSLLTFALYAKDKRAAIKGQWRTKESTLHLFSLLGGWPGALLAQAKLRHKTQKQPFKAILWMSILGNICGFAWALTAQGQAVLQPILANLLAN
;
A
#
# COMPACT_ATOMS: atom_id res chain seq x y z
N MET A 1 -1.38 14.38 21.57
CA MET A 1 -0.83 15.10 20.40
C MET A 1 0.51 14.51 19.91
N LEU A 2 1.42 14.12 20.82
CA LEU A 2 2.71 13.47 20.48
C LEU A 2 2.60 12.13 19.73
N PHE A 3 1.58 11.32 20.02
CA PHE A 3 1.33 10.04 19.36
C PHE A 3 1.26 10.17 17.83
N VAL A 4 0.40 11.07 17.31
CA VAL A 4 0.17 11.22 15.86
C VAL A 4 1.44 11.68 15.12
N ALA A 5 2.25 12.53 15.76
CA ALA A 5 3.49 13.02 15.18
C ALA A 5 4.53 11.90 14.97
N SER A 6 4.61 10.93 15.90
CA SER A 6 5.54 9.81 15.79
C SER A 6 5.20 8.85 14.63
N TYR A 7 3.93 8.73 14.23
CA TYR A 7 3.51 7.88 13.10
C TYR A 7 3.41 8.63 11.77
N ALA A 8 3.59 9.96 11.75
CA ALA A 8 3.49 10.77 10.54
C ALA A 8 4.40 10.30 9.39
N PRO A 9 5.68 9.91 9.61
CA PRO A 9 6.53 9.41 8.52
C PRO A 9 5.99 8.14 7.87
N ILE A 10 5.41 7.24 8.67
CA ILE A 10 4.82 5.98 8.19
C ILE A 10 3.56 6.27 7.36
N LEU A 11 2.73 7.20 7.80
CA LEU A 11 1.54 7.63 7.05
C LEU A 11 1.91 8.29 5.72
N ILE A 12 2.95 9.14 5.70
CA ILE A 12 3.46 9.76 4.47
C ILE A 12 3.98 8.69 3.50
N ALA A 13 4.79 7.75 3.98
CA ALA A 13 5.27 6.63 3.17
C ALA A 13 4.10 5.83 2.56
N TYR A 14 3.05 5.60 3.34
CA TYR A 14 1.81 4.96 2.89
C TYR A 14 1.13 5.71 1.75
N ILE A 15 1.00 7.03 1.87
CA ILE A 15 0.38 7.89 0.85
C ILE A 15 1.24 7.88 -0.43
N VAL A 16 2.57 8.01 -0.30
CA VAL A 16 3.49 7.99 -1.44
C VAL A 16 3.42 6.65 -2.17
N MET A 17 3.46 5.53 -1.44
CA MET A 17 3.33 4.19 -2.03
C MET A 17 1.99 3.97 -2.71
N SER A 18 0.90 4.48 -2.13
CA SER A 18 -0.43 4.48 -2.73
C SER A 18 -0.47 5.25 -4.06
N LEU A 19 0.10 6.46 -4.11
CA LEU A 19 0.18 7.27 -5.34
C LEU A 19 1.03 6.60 -6.42
N LEU A 20 2.20 6.06 -6.05
CA LEU A 20 3.07 5.31 -6.97
C LEU A 20 2.34 4.10 -7.55
N THR A 21 1.62 3.36 -6.71
CA THR A 21 0.83 2.21 -7.13
C THR A 21 -0.26 2.61 -8.11
N PHE A 22 -0.99 3.69 -7.82
CA PHE A 22 -1.99 4.21 -8.75
C PHE A 22 -1.36 4.62 -10.11
N ALA A 23 -0.21 5.29 -10.09
CA ALA A 23 0.50 5.71 -11.28
C ALA A 23 0.97 4.51 -12.13
N LEU A 24 1.45 3.44 -11.51
CA LEU A 24 1.83 2.20 -12.19
C LEU A 24 0.63 1.56 -12.89
N TYR A 25 -0.53 1.49 -12.25
CA TYR A 25 -1.75 0.98 -12.88
C TYR A 25 -2.21 1.87 -14.04
N ALA A 26 -2.12 3.19 -13.89
CA ALA A 26 -2.46 4.13 -14.95
C ALA A 26 -1.52 3.99 -16.16
N LYS A 27 -0.22 3.80 -15.91
CA LYS A 27 0.79 3.52 -16.95
C LYS A 27 0.50 2.21 -17.65
N ASP A 28 0.17 1.15 -16.91
CA ASP A 28 -0.17 -0.15 -17.50
C ASP A 28 -1.40 -0.07 -18.42
N LYS A 29 -2.45 0.64 -17.99
CA LYS A 29 -3.62 0.88 -18.83
C LYS A 29 -3.28 1.69 -20.10
N ARG A 30 -2.40 2.68 -20.00
CA ARG A 30 -1.95 3.44 -21.18
C ARG A 30 -1.13 2.56 -22.13
N ALA A 31 -0.25 1.71 -21.60
CA ALA A 31 0.52 0.76 -22.40
C ALA A 31 -0.39 -0.24 -23.13
N ALA A 32 -1.44 -0.73 -22.45
CA ALA A 32 -2.48 -1.58 -23.03
C ALA A 32 -3.21 -0.93 -24.21
N ILE A 33 -3.54 0.36 -24.13
CA ILE A 33 -4.24 1.10 -25.19
C ILE A 33 -3.29 1.35 -26.37
N LYS A 34 -2.01 1.64 -26.10
CA LYS A 34 -0.99 1.95 -27.12
C LYS A 34 -0.30 0.72 -27.72
N GLY A 35 -0.70 -0.50 -27.34
CA GLY A 35 -0.05 -1.74 -27.78
C GLY A 35 1.40 -1.89 -27.31
N GLN A 36 1.80 -1.17 -26.25
CA GLN A 36 3.15 -1.21 -25.69
C GLN A 36 3.32 -2.34 -24.68
N TRP A 37 4.58 -2.61 -24.30
CA TRP A 37 4.91 -3.61 -23.30
C TRP A 37 4.20 -3.34 -21.97
N ARG A 38 3.45 -4.34 -21.48
CA ARG A 38 2.69 -4.27 -20.22
C ARG A 38 3.59 -4.51 -19.01
N THR A 39 3.22 -3.94 -17.88
CA THR A 39 3.89 -4.13 -16.59
C THR A 39 3.61 -5.54 -16.08
N LYS A 40 4.63 -6.20 -15.50
CA LYS A 40 4.45 -7.52 -14.88
C LYS A 40 3.48 -7.42 -13.70
N GLU A 41 2.55 -8.38 -13.60
CA GLU A 41 1.57 -8.44 -12.50
C GLU A 41 2.24 -8.56 -11.12
N SER A 42 3.37 -9.25 -11.04
CA SER A 42 4.15 -9.39 -9.81
C SER A 42 4.62 -8.05 -9.24
N THR A 43 4.99 -7.09 -10.09
CA THR A 43 5.36 -5.75 -9.66
C THR A 43 4.16 -5.03 -9.06
N LEU A 44 2.99 -5.10 -9.71
CA LEU A 44 1.77 -4.46 -9.21
C LEU A 44 1.33 -5.05 -7.86
N HIS A 45 1.56 -6.35 -7.65
CA HIS A 45 1.33 -7.02 -6.36
C HIS A 45 2.30 -6.57 -5.27
N LEU A 46 3.59 -6.51 -5.58
CA LEU A 46 4.61 -6.09 -4.61
C LEU A 46 4.31 -4.68 -4.09
N PHE A 47 3.99 -3.75 -4.98
CA PHE A 47 3.65 -2.38 -4.59
C PHE A 47 2.36 -2.30 -3.77
N SER A 48 1.35 -3.11 -4.10
CA SER A 48 0.11 -3.19 -3.32
C SER A 48 0.37 -3.73 -1.91
N LEU A 49 1.27 -4.70 -1.76
CA LEU A 49 1.63 -5.32 -0.49
C LEU A 49 2.49 -4.40 0.39
N LEU A 50 3.39 -3.61 -0.20
CA LEU A 50 4.22 -2.61 0.49
C LEU A 50 3.44 -1.34 0.94
N GLY A 51 2.12 -1.38 0.94
CA GLY A 51 1.26 -0.27 1.39
C GLY A 51 0.57 0.51 0.27
N GLY A 52 0.75 0.10 -0.99
CA GLY A 52 0.09 0.68 -2.14
C GLY A 52 -1.37 0.27 -2.36
N TRP A 53 -1.91 -0.61 -1.50
CA TRP A 53 -3.26 -1.17 -1.65
C TRP A 53 -4.39 -0.13 -1.82
N PRO A 54 -4.38 1.07 -1.18
CA PRO A 54 -5.46 2.04 -1.37
C PRO A 54 -5.43 2.60 -2.80
N GLY A 55 -4.23 2.87 -3.32
CA GLY A 55 -4.02 3.35 -4.68
C GLY A 55 -4.33 2.28 -5.72
N ALA A 56 -4.05 1.02 -5.41
CA ALA A 56 -4.46 -0.12 -6.22
C ALA A 56 -5.99 -0.25 -6.31
N LEU A 57 -6.71 -0.11 -5.18
CA LEU A 57 -8.19 -0.11 -5.17
C LEU A 57 -8.76 1.06 -5.99
N LEU A 58 -8.25 2.27 -5.78
CA LEU A 58 -8.66 3.46 -6.51
C LEU A 58 -8.40 3.30 -8.02
N ALA A 59 -7.25 2.73 -8.38
CA ALA A 59 -6.90 2.43 -9.76
C ALA A 59 -7.83 1.38 -10.36
N GLN A 60 -8.14 0.29 -9.66
CA GLN A 60 -9.10 -0.71 -10.14
C GLN A 60 -10.50 -0.12 -10.35
N ALA A 61 -10.98 0.69 -9.41
CA ALA A 61 -12.28 1.35 -9.51
C ALA A 61 -12.34 2.34 -10.69
N LYS A 62 -11.33 3.21 -10.83
CA LYS A 62 -11.32 4.29 -11.84
C LYS A 62 -10.92 3.80 -13.24
N LEU A 63 -9.97 2.88 -13.32
CA LEU A 63 -9.41 2.41 -14.59
C LEU A 63 -10.14 1.17 -15.12
N ARG A 64 -11.03 0.54 -14.34
CA ARG A 64 -11.75 -0.71 -14.71
C ARG A 64 -10.78 -1.78 -15.24
N HIS A 65 -9.57 -1.78 -14.71
CA HIS A 65 -8.48 -2.58 -15.24
C HIS A 65 -8.40 -3.91 -14.49
N LYS A 66 -8.55 -5.02 -15.22
CA LYS A 66 -8.29 -6.41 -14.77
C LYS A 66 -8.95 -6.82 -13.44
N THR A 67 -10.20 -6.44 -13.23
CA THR A 67 -10.98 -6.71 -12.01
C THR A 67 -11.36 -8.19 -11.79
N GLN A 68 -11.13 -9.06 -12.77
CA GLN A 68 -11.65 -10.44 -12.79
C GLN A 68 -10.61 -11.56 -12.84
N LYS A 69 -9.32 -11.31 -13.10
CA LYS A 69 -8.32 -12.39 -13.08
C LYS A 69 -7.87 -12.68 -11.64
N GLN A 70 -8.40 -13.74 -11.02
CA GLN A 70 -7.79 -14.37 -9.85
C GLN A 70 -6.38 -14.84 -10.25
N PRO A 71 -5.29 -14.43 -9.57
CA PRO A 71 -5.15 -14.21 -8.12
C PRO A 71 -5.16 -12.73 -7.67
N PHE A 72 -5.49 -11.79 -8.56
CA PHE A 72 -5.13 -10.40 -8.35
C PHE A 72 -5.92 -9.72 -7.21
N LYS A 73 -7.20 -10.08 -7.05
CA LYS A 73 -8.03 -9.67 -5.91
C LYS A 73 -7.61 -10.29 -4.59
N ALA A 74 -7.25 -11.58 -4.59
CA ALA A 74 -6.90 -12.30 -3.35
C ALA A 74 -5.69 -11.67 -2.67
N ILE A 75 -4.65 -11.33 -3.44
CA ILE A 75 -3.43 -10.68 -2.90
C ILE A 75 -3.75 -9.28 -2.37
N LEU A 76 -4.64 -8.53 -3.04
CA LEU A 76 -5.07 -7.22 -2.56
C LEU A 76 -5.84 -7.33 -1.23
N TRP A 77 -6.77 -8.27 -1.12
CA TRP A 77 -7.51 -8.52 0.12
C TRP A 77 -6.61 -9.02 1.26
N MET A 78 -5.64 -9.90 0.98
CA MET A 78 -4.63 -10.29 1.97
C MET A 78 -3.79 -9.09 2.44
N SER A 79 -3.43 -8.19 1.53
CA SER A 79 -2.67 -6.97 1.88
C SER A 79 -3.50 -6.01 2.76
N ILE A 80 -4.80 -5.89 2.47
CA ILE A 80 -5.75 -5.10 3.29
C ILE A 80 -5.89 -5.72 4.68
N LEU A 81 -6.17 -7.02 4.76
CA LEU A 81 -6.31 -7.75 6.01
C LEU A 81 -5.05 -7.67 6.86
N GLY A 82 -3.87 -7.91 6.28
CA GLY A 82 -2.60 -7.79 6.97
C GLY A 82 -2.38 -6.39 7.55
N ASN A 83 -2.77 -5.34 6.82
CA ASN A 83 -2.65 -3.96 7.30
C ASN A 83 -3.66 -3.60 8.38
N ILE A 84 -4.90 -4.07 8.28
CA ILE A 84 -5.89 -3.88 9.33
C ILE A 84 -5.43 -4.61 10.60
N CYS A 85 -4.95 -5.84 10.49
CA CYS A 85 -4.40 -6.59 11.62
C CYS A 85 -3.19 -5.88 12.24
N GLY A 86 -2.25 -5.41 11.42
CA GLY A 86 -1.09 -4.66 11.88
C GLY A 86 -1.47 -3.35 12.56
N PHE A 87 -2.44 -2.62 12.01
CA PHE A 87 -2.94 -1.37 12.60
C PHE A 87 -3.69 -1.63 13.92
N ALA A 88 -4.56 -2.65 13.96
CA ALA A 88 -5.25 -3.06 15.18
C ALA A 88 -4.26 -3.47 16.26
N TRP A 89 -3.21 -4.23 15.91
CA TRP A 89 -2.13 -4.59 16.81
C TRP A 89 -1.35 -3.37 17.30
N ALA A 90 -1.03 -2.41 16.44
CA ALA A 90 -0.33 -1.18 16.80
C ALA A 90 -1.11 -0.32 17.82
N LEU A 91 -2.44 -0.42 17.84
CA LEU A 91 -3.30 0.25 18.83
C LEU A 91 -3.32 -0.45 20.20
N THR A 92 -2.89 -1.72 20.29
CA THR A 92 -2.80 -2.44 21.56
C THR A 92 -1.63 -1.97 22.42
N ALA A 93 -1.71 -2.17 23.73
CA ALA A 93 -0.63 -1.82 24.65
C ALA A 93 0.67 -2.56 24.34
N GLN A 94 0.61 -3.84 23.91
CA GLN A 94 1.79 -4.58 23.45
C GLN A 94 2.41 -3.96 22.20
N GLY A 95 1.59 -3.57 21.22
CA GLY A 95 2.09 -2.94 19.99
C GLY A 95 2.80 -1.61 20.27
N GLN A 96 2.25 -0.80 21.16
CA GLN A 96 2.86 0.47 21.55
C GLN A 96 4.21 0.29 22.24
N ALA A 97 4.34 -0.70 23.13
CA ALA A 97 5.60 -0.99 23.82
C ALA A 97 6.74 -1.35 22.85
N VAL A 98 6.43 -1.97 21.70
CA VAL A 98 7.40 -2.31 20.66
C VAL A 98 7.68 -1.14 19.72
N LEU A 99 6.64 -0.39 19.31
CA LEU A 99 6.75 0.65 18.28
C LEU A 99 7.38 1.94 18.79
N GLN A 100 7.07 2.34 20.04
CA GLN A 100 7.59 3.58 20.63
C GLN A 100 9.13 3.69 20.61
N PRO A 101 9.91 2.69 21.07
CA PRO A 101 11.37 2.79 21.06
C PRO A 101 11.94 2.82 19.64
N ILE A 102 11.35 2.09 18.69
CA ILE A 102 11.80 2.08 17.29
C ILE A 102 11.60 3.46 16.65
N LEU A 103 10.42 4.06 16.84
CA LEU A 103 10.10 5.39 16.32
C LEU A 103 10.99 6.46 16.97
N ALA A 104 11.24 6.36 18.28
CA ALA A 104 12.13 7.27 18.97
C ALA A 104 13.56 7.22 18.40
N ASN A 105 14.10 6.02 18.15
CA ASN A 105 15.43 5.84 17.56
C ASN A 105 15.54 6.33 16.10
N LEU A 106 14.44 6.26 15.34
CA LEU A 106 14.35 6.74 13.96
C LEU A 106 14.22 8.26 13.83
N LEU A 107 13.63 8.93 14.83
CA LEU A 107 13.51 10.39 14.87
C LEU A 107 14.70 11.07 15.56
N ALA A 108 15.46 10.32 16.35
CA ALA A 108 16.64 10.80 17.07
C ALA A 108 17.95 10.66 16.27
N ASN A 109 17.93 9.98 15.11
CA ASN A 109 19.02 9.94 14.12
C ASN A 109 18.64 10.74 12.88
#